data_AF-A0A966ISC4-F1
#
_entry.id   AF-A0A966ISC4-F1
#
_cell.length_a   1.000
_cell.length_b   1.000
_cell.length_c   1.000
_cell.angle_alpha   90.00
_cell.angle_beta   90.00
_cell.angle_gamma   90.00
#
_symmetry.space_group_name_H-M   'P 1'
#
loop_
_entity.id
_entity.type
_entity.pdbx_description
1 polymer ?
#
loop_
_entity_poly.entity_id
_entity_poly.type
_entity_poly.pdbx_seq_one_letter_code
_entity_poly.pdbx_strand_id
1 'polypeptide(L)'
;MSAQTYYVPEQSRFPIFMAVSLFLLVMGASSTINNLDNPDSNSSYILYAGLASLFTTMFFWFRQVIKEHLAGLDSNQLKTSYVYGMAWFIFSEVMFFAAFFGALFYVRSFAVPWLSGEGENGVGISAIGLWEGFESSWPVMTTPDKGA
;
A
#
# COMPACT_ATOMS: atom_id res chain seq x y z
N MET A 1 -45.47 -7.41 1.23
CA MET A 1 -44.32 -6.48 1.24
C MET A 1 -43.71 -6.51 -0.16
N SER A 2 -43.76 -5.43 -0.92
CA SER A 2 -43.14 -5.42 -2.25
C SER A 2 -41.62 -5.49 -2.09
N ALA A 3 -40.97 -6.51 -2.67
CA ALA A 3 -39.52 -6.61 -2.68
C ALA A 3 -38.94 -5.38 -3.40
N GLN A 4 -38.12 -4.59 -2.70
CA GLN A 4 -37.36 -3.51 -3.33
C GLN A 4 -36.27 -4.14 -4.19
N THR A 5 -36.24 -3.80 -5.49
CA THR A 5 -35.22 -4.32 -6.41
C THR A 5 -33.87 -3.67 -6.11
N TYR A 6 -32.82 -4.49 -5.98
CA TYR A 6 -31.45 -4.01 -5.81
C TYR A 6 -31.02 -3.24 -7.05
N TYR A 7 -30.50 -2.02 -6.86
CA TYR A 7 -30.01 -1.21 -7.98
C TYR A 7 -28.71 -1.81 -8.52
N VAL A 8 -28.72 -2.22 -9.79
CA VAL A 8 -27.54 -2.64 -10.52
C VAL A 8 -27.17 -1.51 -11.47
N PRO A 9 -25.99 -0.89 -11.30
CA PRO A 9 -25.56 0.17 -12.19
C PRO A 9 -25.46 -0.30 -13.64
N GLU A 10 -25.65 0.64 -14.56
CA GLU A 10 -25.40 0.41 -15.98
C GLU A 10 -23.91 0.18 -16.25
N GLN A 11 -23.58 -0.35 -17.42
CA GLN A 11 -22.22 -0.76 -17.76
C GLN A 11 -21.21 0.40 -17.64
N SER A 12 -20.34 0.34 -16.64
CA SER A 12 -19.34 1.36 -16.37
C SER A 12 -18.01 1.05 -17.05
N ARG A 13 -17.42 2.06 -17.71
CA ARG A 13 -16.09 1.98 -18.35
C ARG A 13 -14.95 2.35 -17.42
N PHE A 14 -15.24 2.99 -16.27
CA PHE A 14 -14.24 3.48 -15.34
C PHE A 14 -13.29 2.39 -14.77
N PRO A 15 -13.74 1.13 -14.52
CA PRO A 15 -12.83 0.08 -14.07
C PRO A 15 -11.67 -0.20 -15.04
N ILE A 16 -11.91 -0.17 -16.35
CA ILE A 16 -10.87 -0.40 -17.36
C ILE A 16 -9.87 0.77 -17.36
N PHE A 17 -10.35 2.00 -17.32
CA PHE A 17 -9.48 3.18 -17.23
C PHE A 17 -8.65 3.21 -15.94
N MET A 18 -9.21 2.72 -14.84
CA MET A 18 -8.50 2.59 -13.58
C MET A 18 -7.40 1.53 -13.67
N ALA A 19 -7.68 0.37 -14.27
CA ALA A 19 -6.67 -0.68 -14.48
C ALA A 19 -5.50 -0.18 -15.34
N VAL A 20 -5.77 0.51 -16.45
CA VAL A 20 -4.73 1.11 -17.30
C VAL A 20 -3.94 2.17 -16.55
N SER A 21 -4.61 3.01 -15.74
CA SER A 21 -3.94 4.03 -14.93
C SER A 21 -3.00 3.42 -13.89
N LEU A 22 -3.43 2.37 -13.20
CA LEU A 22 -2.61 1.65 -12.22
C LEU A 22 -1.41 0.96 -12.90
N PHE A 23 -1.60 0.40 -14.09
CA PHE A 23 -0.51 -0.18 -14.88
C PHE A 23 0.55 0.86 -15.24
N LEU A 24 0.14 2.02 -15.74
CA LEU A 24 1.06 3.13 -16.05
C LEU A 24 1.77 3.65 -14.81
N LEU A 25 1.07 3.74 -13.67
CA LEU A 25 1.65 4.18 -12.41
C LEU A 25 2.76 3.22 -11.94
N VAL A 26 2.48 1.91 -11.89
CA VAL A 26 3.48 0.90 -11.46
C VAL A 26 4.66 0.84 -12.43
N MET A 27 4.39 0.88 -13.73
CA MET A 27 5.44 0.90 -14.75
C MET A 27 6.30 2.17 -14.64
N GLY A 28 5.68 3.34 -14.46
CA GLY A 28 6.37 4.61 -14.29
C GLY A 28 7.21 4.64 -13.02
N ALA A 29 6.67 4.15 -11.89
CA ALA A 29 7.39 4.06 -10.62
C ALA A 29 8.61 3.14 -10.73
N SER A 30 8.42 1.96 -11.31
CA SER A 30 9.51 1.01 -11.57
C SER A 30 10.59 1.61 -12.47
N SER A 31 10.20 2.22 -13.59
CA SER A 31 11.15 2.83 -14.52
C SER A 31 11.91 3.99 -13.89
N THR A 32 11.26 4.80 -13.05
CA THR A 32 11.89 5.92 -12.35
C THR A 32 12.95 5.44 -11.36
N ILE A 33 12.65 4.39 -10.57
CA ILE A 33 13.61 3.83 -9.61
C ILE A 33 14.80 3.20 -10.33
N ASN A 34 14.56 2.47 -11.43
CA ASN A 34 15.63 1.76 -12.14
C ASN A 34 16.57 2.68 -12.94
N ASN A 35 16.15 3.92 -13.27
CA ASN A 35 16.96 4.85 -14.04
C ASN A 35 17.45 6.04 -13.21
N LEU A 36 17.46 5.93 -11.88
CA LEU A 36 17.79 7.04 -10.99
C LEU A 36 19.21 7.60 -11.22
N ASP A 37 20.16 6.74 -11.60
CA ASP A 37 21.55 7.11 -11.88
C ASP A 37 21.77 7.64 -13.31
N ASN A 38 20.75 7.62 -14.16
CA ASN A 38 20.84 8.06 -15.55
C ASN A 38 20.22 9.47 -15.73
N PRO A 39 21.05 10.52 -15.86
CA PRO A 39 20.57 11.91 -15.91
C PRO A 39 19.79 12.27 -17.18
N ASP A 40 19.95 11.51 -18.27
CA ASP A 40 19.21 11.72 -19.53
C ASP A 40 17.86 10.98 -19.57
N SER A 41 17.54 10.23 -18.50
CA SER A 41 16.34 9.40 -18.48
C SER A 41 15.07 10.21 -18.18
N ASN A 42 14.14 10.16 -19.13
CA ASN A 42 12.82 10.81 -19.05
C ASN A 42 11.76 9.87 -18.42
N SER A 43 12.19 8.95 -17.56
CA SER A 43 11.36 7.87 -17.01
C SER A 43 10.25 8.36 -16.06
N SER A 44 10.46 9.51 -15.41
CA SER A 44 9.51 10.14 -14.49
C SER A 44 8.25 10.66 -15.18
N TYR A 45 8.29 10.97 -16.48
CA TYR A 45 7.10 11.41 -17.22
C TYR A 45 6.02 10.33 -17.30
N ILE A 46 6.41 9.05 -17.39
CA ILE A 46 5.46 7.94 -17.39
C ILE A 46 4.75 7.86 -16.03
N LEU A 47 5.48 8.08 -14.93
CA LEU A 47 4.91 8.13 -13.58
C LEU A 47 3.91 9.30 -13.44
N TYR A 48 4.27 10.50 -13.90
CA TYR A 48 3.36 11.64 -13.86
C TYR A 48 2.11 11.43 -14.74
N ALA A 49 2.26 10.82 -15.91
CA ALA A 49 1.14 10.46 -16.76
C ALA A 49 0.20 9.45 -16.08
N GLY A 50 0.75 8.41 -15.42
CA GLY A 50 -0.03 7.43 -14.66
C GLY A 50 -0.76 8.05 -13.45
N LEU A 51 -0.11 8.96 -12.72
CA LEU A 51 -0.77 9.71 -11.64
C LEU A 51 -1.89 10.60 -12.18
N ALA A 52 -1.65 11.34 -13.26
CA ALA A 52 -2.64 12.20 -13.87
C ALA A 52 -3.85 11.40 -14.37
N SER A 53 -3.64 10.25 -15.00
CA SER A 53 -4.74 9.39 -15.48
C SER A 53 -5.52 8.76 -14.32
N LEU A 54 -4.85 8.37 -13.22
CA LEU A 54 -5.48 7.84 -12.02
C LEU A 54 -6.40 8.88 -11.37
N PHE A 55 -5.90 10.08 -11.10
CA PHE A 55 -6.71 11.16 -10.49
C PHE A 55 -7.86 11.58 -11.40
N THR A 56 -7.64 11.65 -12.71
CA THR A 56 -8.68 11.96 -13.68
C THR A 56 -9.78 10.91 -13.65
N THR A 57 -9.42 9.62 -13.65
CA THR A 57 -10.39 8.52 -13.59
C THR A 57 -11.18 8.54 -12.29
N MET A 58 -10.51 8.72 -11.14
CA MET A 58 -11.19 8.82 -9.84
C MET A 58 -12.15 10.00 -9.77
N PHE A 59 -11.75 11.17 -10.29
CA PHE A 59 -12.59 12.36 -10.30
C PHE A 59 -13.88 12.13 -11.10
N PHE A 60 -13.78 11.58 -12.32
CA PHE A 60 -14.97 11.30 -13.13
C PHE A 60 -15.83 10.17 -12.55
N TRP A 61 -15.21 9.14 -11.97
CA TRP A 61 -15.94 8.04 -11.33
C TRP A 61 -16.72 8.55 -10.11
N PHE A 62 -16.09 9.27 -9.18
CA PHE A 62 -16.78 9.81 -8.01
C PHE A 62 -17.85 10.84 -8.39
N ARG A 63 -17.59 11.66 -9.41
CA ARG A 63 -18.62 12.56 -9.96
C ARG A 63 -19.86 11.78 -10.43
N GLN A 64 -19.68 10.64 -11.09
CA GLN A 64 -20.79 9.80 -11.53
C GLN A 64 -21.56 9.22 -10.33
N VAL A 65 -20.86 8.69 -9.32
CA VAL A 65 -21.47 8.15 -8.10
C VAL A 65 -22.31 9.22 -7.38
N ILE A 66 -21.80 10.46 -7.27
CA ILE A 66 -22.53 11.57 -6.66
C ILE A 66 -23.80 11.91 -7.47
N LYS A 67 -23.73 11.91 -8.80
CA LYS A 67 -24.91 12.15 -9.65
C LYS A 67 -25.97 11.06 -9.48
N GLU A 68 -25.56 9.80 -9.42
CA GLU A 68 -26.47 8.66 -9.21
C GLU A 68 -27.15 8.74 -7.84
N HIS A 69 -26.42 9.14 -6.80
CA HIS A 69 -26.97 9.38 -5.47
C HIS A 69 -27.98 10.55 -5.45
N LEU A 70 -27.65 11.69 -6.09
CA LEU A 70 -28.56 12.83 -6.17
C LEU A 70 -29.81 12.56 -7.01
N ALA A 71 -29.72 11.62 -7.97
CA ALA A 71 -30.86 11.18 -8.77
C ALA A 71 -31.82 10.24 -8.00
N GLY A 72 -31.50 9.87 -6.75
CA GLY A 72 -32.34 9.00 -5.92
C GLY A 72 -32.38 7.55 -6.38
N LEU A 73 -31.37 7.11 -7.14
CA LEU A 73 -31.25 5.72 -7.61
C LEU A 73 -30.77 4.75 -6.51
N ASP A 74 -30.48 5.28 -5.33
CA ASP A 74 -29.95 4.57 -4.17
C ASP A 74 -31.05 3.96 -3.30
N SER A 75 -31.23 2.64 -3.43
CA SER A 75 -32.13 1.89 -2.54
C SER A 75 -31.58 1.83 -1.10
N ASN A 76 -32.47 1.64 -0.11
CA ASN A 76 -32.05 1.47 1.29
C ASN A 76 -31.10 0.27 1.49
N GLN A 77 -31.22 -0.78 0.67
CA GLN A 77 -30.31 -1.91 0.70
C GLN A 77 -28.90 -1.53 0.19
N LEU A 78 -28.82 -0.70 -0.85
CA LEU A 78 -27.55 -0.21 -1.39
C LEU A 78 -26.80 0.66 -0.38
N LYS A 79 -27.51 1.51 0.38
CA LYS A 79 -26.93 2.33 1.46
C LYS A 79 -26.24 1.47 2.51
N THR A 80 -26.88 0.37 2.92
CA THR A 80 -26.30 -0.59 3.86
C THR A 80 -25.03 -1.23 3.29
N SER A 81 -25.03 -1.61 2.01
CA SER A 81 -23.82 -2.13 1.34
C SER A 81 -22.67 -1.13 1.32
N TYR A 82 -22.93 0.17 1.15
CA TYR A 82 -21.88 1.21 1.23
C TYR A 82 -21.28 1.32 2.62
N VAL A 83 -22.09 1.22 3.69
CA VAL A 83 -21.57 1.24 5.07
C VAL A 83 -20.66 0.05 5.32
N TYR A 84 -21.07 -1.15 4.92
CA TYR A 84 -20.22 -2.34 5.04
C TYR A 84 -18.95 -2.23 4.17
N GLY A 85 -19.06 -1.71 2.94
CA GLY A 85 -17.91 -1.49 2.07
C GLY A 85 -16.89 -0.55 2.69
N MET A 86 -17.35 0.58 3.26
CA MET A 86 -16.47 1.51 3.96
C MET A 86 -15.88 0.92 5.24
N ALA A 87 -16.66 0.14 6.01
CA ALA A 87 -16.17 -0.54 7.20
C ALA A 87 -15.04 -1.54 6.86
N TRP A 88 -15.21 -2.33 5.80
CA TRP A 88 -14.17 -3.26 5.32
C TRP A 88 -12.95 -2.53 4.75
N PHE A 89 -13.13 -1.40 4.07
CA PHE A 89 -12.02 -0.55 3.62
C PHE A 89 -11.20 -0.04 4.81
N ILE A 90 -11.84 0.59 5.81
CA ILE A 90 -11.17 1.08 7.03
C ILE A 90 -10.48 -0.07 7.76
N PHE A 91 -11.12 -1.25 7.85
CA PHE A 91 -10.51 -2.42 8.45
C PHE A 91 -9.23 -2.84 7.72
N SER A 92 -9.23 -2.83 6.38
CA SER A 92 -8.02 -3.13 5.60
C SER A 92 -6.89 -2.10 5.83
N GLU A 93 -7.21 -0.82 5.99
CA GLU A 93 -6.24 0.23 6.35
C GLU A 93 -5.63 -0.02 7.73
N VAL A 94 -6.44 -0.38 8.73
CA VAL A 94 -5.94 -0.74 10.07
C VAL A 94 -4.98 -1.94 9.99
N MET A 95 -5.30 -2.95 9.19
CA MET A 95 -4.42 -4.11 9.00
C MET A 95 -3.13 -3.76 8.25
N PHE A 96 -3.18 -2.84 7.29
CA PHE A 96 -2.00 -2.29 6.63
C PHE A 96 -1.07 -1.61 7.65
N PHE A 97 -1.59 -0.75 8.52
CA PHE A 97 -0.80 -0.15 9.61
C PHE A 97 -0.30 -1.19 10.62
N ALA A 98 -1.13 -2.19 10.95
CA ALA A 98 -0.75 -3.27 11.85
C ALA A 98 0.48 -4.05 11.32
N ALA A 99 0.63 -4.21 10.01
CA ALA A 99 1.83 -4.81 9.42
C ALA A 99 3.10 -3.98 9.67
N PHE A 100 3.03 -2.64 9.58
CA PHE A 100 4.19 -1.78 9.88
C PHE A 100 4.52 -1.75 11.38
N PHE A 101 3.51 -1.65 12.25
CA PHE A 101 3.74 -1.73 13.69
C PHE A 101 4.22 -3.12 14.12
N GLY A 102 3.71 -4.17 13.48
CA GLY A 102 4.18 -5.54 13.65
C GLY A 102 5.64 -5.70 13.22
N ALA A 103 6.02 -5.14 12.07
CA ALA A 103 7.42 -5.11 11.62
C ALA A 103 8.31 -4.33 12.61
N LEU A 104 7.87 -3.16 13.08
CA LEU A 104 8.59 -2.38 14.08
C LEU A 104 8.78 -3.14 15.40
N PHE A 105 7.72 -3.78 15.90
CA PHE A 105 7.76 -4.60 17.10
C PHE A 105 8.70 -5.80 16.91
N TYR A 106 8.63 -6.46 15.76
CA TYR A 106 9.50 -7.58 15.44
C TYR A 106 10.97 -7.18 15.40
N VAL A 107 11.28 -6.06 14.72
CA VAL A 107 12.65 -5.53 14.63
C VAL A 107 13.18 -5.20 16.02
N ARG A 108 12.39 -4.47 16.83
CA ARG A 108 12.81 -4.03 18.17
C ARG A 108 12.98 -5.19 19.16
N SER A 109 12.00 -6.08 19.23
CA SER A 109 11.90 -7.08 20.31
C SER A 109 12.65 -8.38 20.00
N PHE A 110 12.86 -8.68 18.71
CA PHE A 110 13.47 -9.93 18.28
C PHE A 110 14.69 -9.69 17.40
N ALA A 111 14.55 -9.00 16.27
CA ALA A 111 15.63 -8.94 15.30
C ALA A 111 16.90 -8.26 15.85
N VAL A 112 16.77 -7.10 16.52
CA VAL A 112 17.92 -6.36 17.07
C VAL A 112 18.64 -7.14 18.19
N PRO A 113 17.94 -7.70 19.21
CA PRO A 113 18.59 -8.56 20.21
C PRO A 113 19.27 -9.81 19.61
N TRP A 114 18.64 -10.44 18.60
CA TRP A 114 19.26 -11.61 17.95
C TRP A 114 20.56 -11.25 17.24
N LEU A 115 20.67 -10.06 16.66
CA LEU A 115 21.90 -9.58 16.03
C LEU A 115 23.06 -9.42 17.02
N SER A 116 22.78 -9.09 18.29
CA SER A 116 23.81 -9.01 19.35
C SER A 116 24.10 -10.36 20.02
N GLY A 117 23.51 -11.45 19.51
CA GLY A 117 23.73 -12.80 20.02
C GLY A 117 22.81 -13.21 21.17
N GLU A 118 21.80 -12.39 21.52
CA GLU A 118 20.85 -12.71 22.58
C GLU A 118 19.71 -13.60 22.07
N GLY A 119 19.22 -14.54 22.89
CA GLY A 119 18.09 -15.41 22.56
C GLY A 119 18.43 -16.60 21.65
N GLU A 120 17.42 -17.45 21.38
CA GLU A 120 17.60 -18.75 20.70
C GLU A 120 18.21 -18.62 19.30
N ASN A 121 17.75 -17.65 18.51
CA ASN A 121 18.31 -17.36 17.19
C ASN A 121 19.62 -16.56 17.24
N GLY A 122 19.94 -15.90 18.37
CA GLY A 122 21.16 -15.14 18.56
C GLY A 122 22.39 -16.01 18.80
N VAL A 123 22.23 -17.19 19.45
CA VAL A 123 23.31 -18.16 19.64
C VAL A 123 23.91 -18.61 18.30
N GLY A 124 23.06 -18.81 17.29
CA GLY A 124 23.49 -19.15 15.95
C GLY A 124 24.31 -18.03 15.30
N ILE A 125 23.88 -16.78 15.44
CA ILE A 125 24.52 -15.58 14.85
C ILE A 125 25.86 -15.27 15.52
N SER A 126 25.97 -15.41 16.84
CA SER A 126 27.21 -15.22 17.58
C SER A 126 28.22 -16.34 17.34
N ALA A 127 27.75 -17.60 17.18
CA ALA A 127 28.63 -18.74 16.90
C ALA A 127 29.35 -18.65 15.54
N ILE A 128 28.75 -17.99 14.55
CA ILE A 128 29.33 -17.79 13.21
C ILE A 128 30.02 -16.42 13.03
N GLY A 129 30.08 -15.61 14.09
CA GLY A 129 30.80 -14.32 14.07
C GLY A 129 30.31 -13.34 13.00
N LEU A 130 29.02 -13.35 12.67
CA LEU A 130 28.49 -12.56 11.55
C LEU A 130 28.68 -11.04 11.71
N TRP A 131 28.60 -10.54 12.96
CA TRP A 131 28.55 -9.13 13.30
C TRP A 131 29.31 -8.88 14.61
N GLU A 132 30.64 -9.00 14.56
CA GLU A 132 31.49 -8.80 15.73
C GLU A 132 31.38 -7.36 16.26
N GLY A 133 31.15 -7.21 17.57
CA GLY A 133 31.05 -5.91 18.23
C GLY A 133 29.71 -5.18 18.05
N PHE A 134 28.69 -5.81 17.46
CA PHE A 134 27.35 -5.22 17.42
C PHE A 134 26.69 -5.22 18.80
N GLU A 135 26.43 -4.03 19.35
CA GLU A 135 25.67 -3.86 20.58
C GLU A 135 24.20 -3.51 20.27
N SER A 136 23.29 -4.26 20.89
CA SER A 136 21.86 -3.98 20.82
C SER A 136 21.57 -2.64 21.50
N SER A 137 21.28 -1.64 20.68
CA SER A 137 20.86 -0.31 21.12
C SER A 137 19.62 0.12 20.35
N TRP A 138 18.73 0.85 21.03
CA TRP A 138 17.53 1.39 20.38
C TRP A 138 17.45 2.91 20.52
N PRO A 139 17.21 3.65 19.42
CA PRO A 139 17.11 3.19 18.03
C PRO A 139 18.48 2.81 17.44
N VAL A 140 18.51 1.87 16.51
CA VAL A 140 19.74 1.53 15.76
C VAL A 140 20.05 2.67 14.81
N MET A 141 21.06 3.49 15.15
CA MET A 141 21.48 4.64 14.33
C MET A 141 22.48 4.24 13.24
N THR A 142 23.20 3.15 13.46
CA THR A 142 24.17 2.57 12.53
C THR A 142 23.77 1.12 12.31
N THR A 143 23.35 0.79 11.09
CA THR A 143 23.08 -0.61 10.74
C THR A 143 24.38 -1.39 10.80
N PRO A 144 24.37 -2.63 11.32
CA PRO A 144 25.54 -3.50 11.22
C PRO A 144 25.83 -3.72 9.73
N ASP A 145 27.02 -3.29 9.28
CA ASP A 145 27.52 -3.50 7.93
C ASP A 145 28.75 -4.42 7.99
N LYS A 146 28.82 -5.40 7.07
CA LYS A 146 29.97 -6.31 6.97
C LYS A 146 31.12 -5.65 6.20
N GLY A 147 30.96 -4.39 5.80
CA GLY A 147 31.88 -3.65 4.93
C GLY A 147 32.57 -2.48 5.61
N ALA A 148 33.65 -2.78 6.33
CA ALA A 148 34.93 -2.09 6.18
C ALA A 148 36.07 -3.08 6.41
#